data_AF-A0A9D9WE40-F1
#
_entry.id   AF-A0A9D9WE40-F1
#
_cell.length_a   1.000
_cell.length_b   1.000
_cell.length_c   1.000
_cell.angle_alpha   90.00
_cell.angle_beta   90.00
_cell.angle_gamma   90.00
#
_symmetry.space_group_name_H-M   'P 1'
#
loop_
_entity.id
_entity.type
_entity.pdbx_description
1 polymer ?
#
loop_
_entity_poly.entity_id
_entity_poly.type
_entity_poly.pdbx_seq_one_letter_code
_entity_poly.pdbx_strand_id
1 'polypeptide(L)'
;MNEQGLKPFIGITGGIGSGKSTICRIFSILGIPVFEADVHARNICDQDPEVKAAILEEFGSRAYLPDGTYNRPWMKGLLQKYPGDIQKLNAIIHPAVRQAAVTWLENAPNSPFYLYESALITARNKPELLKQLIAVSCPLDERIQHIQKRNKSSYMAIMQMIDLQPQPEQYLRGADFVIENGKKDRVWPQIENIMKTLSCFLVFLLLGFQSHGQIKAMTFNIRLDTESDGQDQWKYRAKHCAELIQYHQADIIGMQEAFVHQIKDFAKALPGYAWFGKGRDDGKESGEFSPLFYNKAKFKLMREKTFWLSDSCEKVGFGWDAACRRVVTWGEFKEIKSGKKFFVFNTHFDHLGKIARRESAKLVLAKVAEIAGKSPAIITGDFNATPDDEPIQIILAKANPQHLIDAESISKAGHYGPYSSFNGFKQEQEGKHIDYIFVKNGVTCSQHATHSETWASRFPTDHFPVSAILHLPN
;
A
#
# COMPACT_ATOMS: atom_id res chain seq x y z
N MET A 1 21.61 25.79 2.87
CA MET A 1 21.21 24.42 3.23
C MET A 1 20.20 23.95 2.20
N ASN A 2 20.47 22.82 1.56
CA ASN A 2 19.70 22.33 0.40
C ASN A 2 18.24 22.05 0.78
N GLU A 3 17.31 22.70 0.09
CA GLU A 3 15.87 22.40 0.10
C GLU A 3 15.57 21.14 -0.73
N GLN A 4 16.19 20.01 -0.37
CA GLN A 4 15.81 18.70 -0.89
C GLN A 4 15.34 17.82 0.27
N GLY A 5 14.01 17.62 0.36
CA GLY A 5 13.44 16.42 0.98
C GLY A 5 13.27 16.40 2.51
N LEU A 6 13.25 17.53 3.22
CA LEU A 6 12.89 17.52 4.65
C LEU A 6 11.42 17.10 4.82
N LYS A 7 11.21 15.90 5.37
CA LYS A 7 9.88 15.41 5.75
C LYS A 7 9.26 16.34 6.80
N PRO A 8 7.92 16.51 6.84
CA PRO A 8 7.27 17.49 7.70
C PRO A 8 7.54 17.22 9.18
N PHE A 9 7.91 18.26 9.94
CA PHE A 9 7.94 18.23 11.41
C PHE A 9 6.75 19.04 11.94
N ILE A 10 5.85 18.37 12.65
CA ILE A 10 4.50 18.87 12.94
C ILE A 10 4.36 19.02 14.46
N GLY A 11 3.92 20.20 14.90
CA GLY A 11 3.66 20.41 16.32
C GLY A 11 2.42 19.64 16.77
N ILE A 12 2.45 19.08 17.97
CA ILE A 12 1.24 18.63 18.66
C ILE A 12 1.12 19.32 20.01
N THR A 13 -0.03 19.95 20.23
CA THR A 13 -0.29 20.80 21.39
C THR A 13 -1.69 20.62 21.96
N GLY A 14 -1.98 21.32 23.06
CA GLY A 14 -3.22 21.15 23.83
C GLY A 14 -3.02 21.43 25.32
N GLY A 15 -4.10 21.84 25.99
CA GLY A 15 -4.08 22.19 27.41
C GLY A 15 -3.74 21.00 28.33
N ILE A 16 -3.44 21.28 29.60
CA ILE A 16 -3.24 20.23 30.61
C ILE A 16 -4.50 19.35 30.72
N GLY A 17 -4.33 18.02 30.79
CA GLY A 17 -5.45 17.07 30.88
C GLY A 17 -6.17 16.76 29.56
N SER A 18 -5.77 17.33 28.43
CA SER A 18 -6.40 17.11 27.11
C SER A 18 -6.14 15.73 26.50
N GLY A 19 -5.14 14.99 26.97
CA GLY A 19 -4.78 13.67 26.45
C GLY A 19 -3.74 13.67 25.33
N LYS A 20 -2.98 14.76 25.12
CA LYS A 20 -1.83 14.80 24.18
C LYS A 20 -0.95 13.55 24.21
N SER A 21 -0.48 13.14 25.39
CA SER A 21 0.40 11.97 25.52
C SER A 21 -0.27 10.68 25.03
N THR A 22 -1.59 10.55 25.19
CA THR A 22 -2.37 9.44 24.61
C THR A 22 -2.37 9.50 23.09
N ILE A 23 -2.64 10.68 22.51
CA ILE A 23 -2.62 10.88 21.06
C ILE A 23 -1.23 10.62 20.47
N CYS A 24 -0.17 11.14 21.09
CA CYS A 24 1.21 10.87 20.68
C CYS A 24 1.53 9.38 20.72
N ARG A 25 1.09 8.67 21.76
CA ARG A 25 1.28 7.21 21.85
C ARG A 25 0.58 6.46 20.72
N ILE A 26 -0.60 6.90 20.30
CA ILE A 26 -1.29 6.32 19.13
C ILE A 26 -0.44 6.53 17.87
N PHE A 27 0.05 7.75 17.63
CA PHE A 27 0.94 8.03 16.50
C PHE A 27 2.24 7.21 16.55
N SER A 28 2.85 7.05 17.73
CA SER A 28 4.04 6.20 17.90
C SER A 28 3.77 4.73 17.59
N ILE A 29 2.60 4.18 17.98
CA ILE A 29 2.18 2.82 17.60
C ILE A 29 2.05 2.68 16.08
N LEU A 30 1.63 3.74 15.40
CA LEU A 30 1.56 3.82 13.94
C LEU A 30 2.91 4.08 13.26
N GLY A 31 4.01 4.06 14.01
CA GLY A 31 5.36 4.23 13.48
C GLY A 31 5.78 5.69 13.27
N ILE A 32 5.02 6.67 13.77
CA ILE A 32 5.39 8.10 13.70
C ILE A 32 6.28 8.46 14.90
N PRO A 33 7.53 8.88 14.69
CA PRO A 33 8.41 9.28 15.78
C PRO A 33 7.98 10.60 16.41
N VAL A 34 8.10 10.70 17.74
CA VAL A 34 7.68 11.86 18.54
C VAL A 34 8.87 12.40 19.33
N PHE A 35 9.13 13.70 19.18
CA PHE A 35 10.06 14.47 19.98
C PHE A 35 9.31 15.12 21.14
N GLU A 36 9.60 14.73 22.38
CA GLU A 36 8.96 15.26 23.59
C GLU A 36 9.76 16.45 24.15
N ALA A 37 9.36 17.68 23.81
CA ALA A 37 10.12 18.88 24.14
C ALA A 37 10.36 19.06 25.65
N ASP A 38 9.37 18.71 26.48
CA ASP A 38 9.47 18.80 27.95
C ASP A 38 10.47 17.78 28.54
N VAL A 39 10.67 16.63 27.90
CA VAL A 39 11.69 15.66 28.32
C VAL A 39 13.09 16.20 27.96
N HIS A 40 13.25 16.70 26.74
CA HIS A 40 14.52 17.26 26.28
C HIS A 40 14.92 18.52 27.07
N ALA A 41 13.98 19.43 27.33
CA ALA A 41 14.22 20.61 28.16
C ALA A 41 14.73 20.24 29.55
N ARG A 42 14.16 19.20 30.17
CA ARG A 42 14.61 18.72 31.48
C ARG A 42 16.05 18.23 31.45
N ASN A 43 16.40 17.41 30.46
CA ASN A 43 17.75 16.86 30.31
C ASN A 43 18.77 17.97 30.00
N ILE A 44 18.42 18.92 29.15
CA ILE A 44 19.26 20.07 28.80
C ILE A 44 19.57 20.90 30.05
N CYS A 45 18.58 21.24 30.87
CA CYS A 45 18.84 21.99 32.12
C CYS A 45 19.80 21.27 33.07
N ASP A 46 19.80 19.93 33.08
CA ASP A 46 20.65 19.13 33.97
C ASP A 46 22.06 18.91 33.40
N GLN A 47 22.19 18.75 32.08
CA GLN A 47 23.40 18.21 31.45
C GLN A 47 24.15 19.19 30.54
N ASP A 48 23.47 20.20 29.99
CA ASP A 48 24.08 21.14 29.03
C ASP A 48 24.90 22.21 29.78
N PRO A 49 26.24 22.26 29.59
CA PRO A 49 27.10 23.19 30.32
C PRO A 49 26.80 24.67 30.01
N GLU A 50 26.41 24.99 28.78
CA GLU A 50 26.15 26.37 28.35
C GLU A 50 24.82 26.87 28.94
N VAL A 51 23.78 26.04 28.86
CA VAL A 51 22.48 26.35 29.49
C VAL A 51 22.62 26.48 31.00
N LYS A 52 23.41 25.60 31.63
CA LYS A 52 23.68 25.66 33.06
C LYS A 52 24.39 26.95 33.46
N ALA A 53 25.41 27.37 32.71
CA ALA A 53 26.10 28.62 32.95
C ALA A 53 25.15 29.83 32.84
N ALA A 54 24.33 29.88 31.78
CA ALA A 54 23.37 30.96 31.57
C ALA A 54 22.29 31.03 32.66
N ILE A 55 21.79 29.87 33.13
CA ILE A 55 20.82 29.82 34.24
C ILE A 55 21.47 30.29 35.55
N LEU A 56 22.72 29.90 35.82
CA LEU A 56 23.45 30.34 37.01
C LEU A 56 23.73 31.85 36.99
N GLU A 57 24.01 32.42 35.82
CA GLU A 57 24.22 33.85 35.64
C GLU A 57 22.93 34.65 35.91
N GLU A 58 21.80 34.23 35.34
CA GLU A 58 20.53 34.98 35.45
C GLU A 58 19.83 34.76 36.81
N PHE A 59 19.83 33.52 37.33
CA PHE A 59 19.03 33.13 38.52
C PHE A 59 19.87 32.83 39.76
N GLY A 60 21.20 32.84 39.64
CA GLY A 60 22.13 32.61 40.73
C GLY A 60 22.29 31.13 41.12
N SER A 61 23.20 30.90 42.08
CA SER A 61 23.64 29.55 42.47
C SER A 61 22.54 28.64 43.01
N ARG A 62 21.45 29.20 43.56
CA ARG A 62 20.32 28.41 44.10
C ARG A 62 19.49 27.71 43.03
N ALA A 63 19.66 28.08 41.76
CA ALA A 63 19.05 27.40 40.62
C ALA A 63 19.53 25.95 40.46
N TYR A 64 20.66 25.60 41.08
CA TYR A 64 21.21 24.25 41.11
C TYR A 64 21.44 23.80 42.56
N LEU A 65 21.31 22.50 42.79
CA LEU A 65 21.68 21.86 44.05
C LEU A 65 23.21 21.73 44.16
N PRO A 66 23.78 21.50 45.36
CA PRO A 66 25.23 21.33 45.53
C PRO A 66 25.83 20.18 44.71
N ASP A 67 25.03 19.16 44.38
CA ASP A 67 25.41 18.04 43.53
C ASP A 67 25.40 18.38 42.02
N GLY A 68 25.01 19.62 41.67
CA GLY A 68 24.96 20.10 40.30
C GLY A 68 23.65 19.82 39.56
N THR A 69 22.64 19.24 40.21
CA THR A 69 21.31 18.96 39.62
C THR A 69 20.45 20.23 39.59
N TYR A 70 19.62 20.40 38.55
CA TYR A 70 18.74 21.56 38.44
C TYR A 70 17.65 21.56 39.54
N ASN A 71 17.58 22.66 40.30
CA ASN A 71 16.70 22.80 41.46
C ASN A 71 15.27 23.21 41.05
N ARG A 72 14.52 22.25 40.52
CA ARG A 72 13.15 22.46 40.01
C ARG A 72 12.17 23.03 41.05
N PRO A 73 12.13 22.54 42.31
CA PRO A 73 11.21 23.09 43.32
C PRO A 73 11.49 24.55 43.64
N TRP A 74 12.77 24.91 43.78
CA TRP A 74 13.17 26.30 44.03
C TRP A 74 12.85 27.20 42.85
N MET A 75 13.21 26.77 41.63
CA MET A 75 12.91 27.55 40.42
C MET A 75 11.40 27.77 40.27
N LYS A 76 10.59 26.73 40.49
CA LYS A 76 9.12 26.84 40.45
C LYS A 76 8.61 27.88 41.46
N GLY A 77 9.14 27.90 42.68
CA GLY A 77 8.78 28.90 43.68
C GLY A 77 9.20 30.32 43.29
N LEU A 78 10.37 30.48 42.66
CA LEU A 78 10.85 31.76 42.14
C LEU A 78 9.92 32.29 41.05
N LEU A 79 9.62 31.47 40.03
CA LEU A 79 8.77 31.85 38.90
C LEU A 79 7.33 32.16 39.31
N GLN A 80 6.82 31.52 40.37
CA GLN A 80 5.52 31.86 40.95
C GLN A 80 5.52 33.25 41.59
N LYS A 81 6.64 33.65 42.21
CA LYS A 81 6.79 34.95 42.86
C LYS A 81 7.06 36.06 41.84
N TYR A 82 7.77 35.76 40.76
CA TYR A 82 8.16 36.71 39.72
C TYR A 82 7.78 36.19 38.33
N PRO A 83 6.53 36.37 37.88
CA PRO A 83 6.05 35.82 36.61
C PRO A 83 6.81 36.29 35.37
N GLY A 84 7.47 37.46 35.42
CA GLY A 84 8.31 37.98 34.33
C GLY A 84 9.56 37.15 34.07
N ASP A 85 10.06 36.42 35.08
CA ASP A 85 11.27 35.60 34.97
C ASP A 85 11.06 34.34 34.12
N ILE A 86 9.80 33.95 33.88
CA ILE A 86 9.46 32.84 32.97
C ILE A 86 9.96 33.14 31.55
N GLN A 87 9.86 34.39 31.10
CA GLN A 87 10.29 34.79 29.76
C GLN A 87 11.80 34.70 29.61
N LYS A 88 12.54 35.11 30.66
CA LYS A 88 13.99 35.03 30.70
C LYS A 88 14.49 33.58 30.72
N LEU A 89 13.88 32.74 31.54
CA LEU A 89 14.21 31.31 31.57
C LEU A 89 13.93 30.64 30.22
N ASN A 90 12.78 30.94 29.60
CA ASN A 90 12.44 30.42 28.28
C ASN A 90 13.40 30.93 27.19
N ALA A 91 13.93 32.14 27.30
CA ALA A 91 14.92 32.67 26.37
C ALA A 91 16.24 31.89 26.40
N ILE A 92 16.58 31.29 27.55
CA ILE A 92 17.75 30.42 27.71
C ILE A 92 17.43 29.00 27.21
N ILE A 93 16.30 28.42 27.62
CA ILE A 93 15.99 27.00 27.36
C ILE A 93 15.51 26.75 25.92
N HIS A 94 14.65 27.60 25.36
CA HIS A 94 14.02 27.33 24.06
C HIS A 94 15.01 27.21 22.90
N PRO A 95 16.06 28.05 22.77
CA PRO A 95 17.06 27.86 21.72
C PRO A 95 17.74 26.49 21.78
N ALA A 96 18.16 26.05 22.97
CA ALA A 96 18.80 24.75 23.16
C ALA A 96 17.85 23.58 22.83
N VAL A 97 16.57 23.67 23.24
CA VAL A 97 15.56 22.65 22.90
C VAL A 97 15.31 22.59 21.39
N ARG A 98 15.30 23.74 20.69
CA ARG A 98 15.15 23.77 19.23
C ARG A 98 16.35 23.12 18.54
N GLN A 99 17.56 23.40 19.01
CA GLN A 99 18.77 22.77 18.47
C GLN A 99 18.73 21.25 18.68
N ALA A 100 18.35 20.79 19.88
CA ALA A 100 18.17 19.37 20.16
C ALA A 100 17.11 18.72 19.25
N ALA A 101 16.05 19.44 18.91
CA ALA A 101 15.01 18.94 18.00
C ALA A 101 15.53 18.77 16.56
N VAL A 102 16.38 19.69 16.08
CA VAL A 102 17.04 19.58 14.77
C VAL A 102 17.98 18.38 14.76
N THR A 103 18.84 18.23 15.75
CA THR A 103 19.76 17.08 15.87
C THR A 103 19.00 15.75 16.02
N TRP A 104 17.86 15.75 16.72
CA TRP A 104 17.01 14.56 16.82
C TRP A 104 16.42 14.17 15.47
N LEU A 105 15.95 15.13 14.66
CA LEU A 105 15.42 14.86 13.33
C LEU A 105 16.46 14.22 12.40
N GLU A 106 17.72 14.66 12.46
CA GLU A 106 18.81 14.10 11.65
C GLU A 106 19.05 12.61 11.92
N ASN A 107 18.74 12.16 13.14
CA ASN A 107 18.94 10.78 13.59
C ASN A 107 17.64 9.97 13.66
N ALA A 108 16.49 10.57 13.35
CA ALA A 108 15.19 9.92 13.48
C ALA A 108 14.98 8.88 12.37
N PRO A 109 14.30 7.75 12.66
CA PRO A 109 14.02 6.75 11.63
C PRO A 109 13.14 7.33 10.52
N ASN A 110 13.23 6.72 9.33
CA ASN A 110 12.48 7.18 8.16
C ASN A 110 10.97 7.10 8.40
N SER A 111 10.29 8.24 8.41
CA SER A 111 8.83 8.35 8.68
C SER A 111 8.16 9.29 7.66
N PRO A 112 6.86 9.14 7.33
CA PRO A 112 6.18 10.11 6.46
C PRO A 112 6.19 11.53 7.02
N PHE A 113 6.15 11.69 8.35
CA PHE A 113 6.34 12.95 9.06
C PHE A 113 6.81 12.68 10.50
N TYR A 114 7.16 13.73 11.24
CA TYR A 114 7.61 13.68 12.63
C TYR A 114 6.72 14.56 13.50
N LEU A 115 6.57 14.21 14.79
CA LEU A 115 5.80 15.01 15.74
C LEU A 115 6.69 15.70 16.76
N TYR A 116 6.44 16.98 16.99
CA TYR A 116 7.03 17.78 18.07
C TYR A 116 5.99 17.99 19.15
N GLU A 117 6.06 17.23 20.24
CA GLU A 117 5.14 17.36 21.36
C GLU A 117 5.61 18.45 22.31
N SER A 118 4.77 19.46 22.47
CA SER A 118 5.00 20.51 23.47
C SER A 118 3.68 21.11 23.93
N ALA A 119 3.63 21.47 25.21
CA ALA A 119 2.49 22.16 25.76
C ALA A 119 2.39 23.59 25.18
N LEU A 120 1.17 23.99 24.82
CA LEU A 120 0.78 25.39 24.57
C LEU A 120 1.54 26.08 23.41
N ILE A 121 1.69 25.37 22.29
CA ILE A 121 2.08 25.96 21.01
C ILE A 121 0.89 26.78 20.50
N THR A 122 1.12 28.04 20.20
CA THR A 122 0.19 29.02 19.66
C THR A 122 0.79 29.62 18.39
N ALA A 123 -0.01 30.37 17.63
CA ALA A 123 0.50 31.08 16.45
C ALA A 123 1.65 32.07 16.79
N ARG A 124 1.78 32.54 18.03
CA ARG A 124 2.80 33.53 18.45
C ARG A 124 4.13 32.91 18.86
N ASN A 125 4.13 31.68 19.36
CA ASN A 125 5.33 31.02 19.89
C ASN A 125 5.70 29.74 19.13
N LYS A 126 4.99 29.41 18.04
CA LYS A 126 5.28 28.27 17.16
C LYS A 126 6.73 28.34 16.66
N PRO A 127 7.58 27.34 16.97
CA PRO A 127 8.92 27.26 16.40
C PRO A 127 8.88 27.27 14.86
N GLU A 128 9.80 28.00 14.22
CA GLU A 128 9.84 28.16 12.74
C GLU A 128 10.00 26.84 11.97
N LEU A 129 10.61 25.84 12.63
CA LEU A 129 10.77 24.48 12.15
C LEU A 129 9.44 23.72 12.05
N LEU A 130 8.39 24.15 12.74
CA LEU A 130 7.06 23.54 12.68
C LEU A 130 6.20 24.23 11.63
N LYS A 131 6.00 23.55 10.51
CA LYS A 131 5.16 24.06 9.41
C LYS A 131 3.68 23.91 9.72
N GLN A 132 3.30 22.81 10.36
CA GLN A 132 1.91 22.50 10.73
C GLN A 132 1.76 22.25 12.23
N LEU A 133 0.53 22.35 12.73
CA LEU A 133 0.16 22.19 14.12
C LEU A 133 -1.12 21.35 14.28
N ILE A 134 -1.07 20.35 15.15
CA ILE A 134 -2.19 19.56 15.63
C ILE A 134 -2.54 20.04 17.04
N ALA A 135 -3.79 20.43 17.29
CA ALA A 135 -4.28 20.74 18.64
C ALA A 135 -5.19 19.63 19.16
N VAL A 136 -4.95 19.18 20.39
CA VAL A 136 -5.79 18.22 21.10
C VAL A 136 -6.76 18.99 22.00
N SER A 137 -8.04 18.87 21.69
CA SER A 137 -9.15 19.50 22.40
C SER A 137 -9.86 18.46 23.28
N CYS A 138 -10.31 18.89 24.45
CA CYS A 138 -11.04 18.05 25.40
C CYS A 138 -11.88 18.97 26.31
N PRO A 139 -13.14 18.63 26.59
CA PRO A 139 -14.00 19.42 27.49
C PRO A 139 -13.36 19.69 28.85
N LEU A 140 -13.60 20.88 29.41
CA LEU A 140 -12.95 21.34 30.64
C LEU A 140 -13.21 20.40 31.83
N ASP A 141 -14.46 19.94 32.00
CA ASP A 141 -14.86 19.01 33.05
C ASP A 141 -14.13 17.66 32.94
N GLU A 142 -13.96 17.16 31.71
CA GLU A 142 -13.20 15.94 31.45
C GLU A 142 -11.70 16.11 31.70
N ARG A 143 -11.12 17.26 31.30
CA ARG A 143 -9.72 17.61 31.61
C ARG A 143 -9.47 17.63 33.12
N ILE A 144 -10.39 18.22 33.89
CA ILE A 144 -10.31 18.25 35.35
C ILE A 144 -10.33 16.83 35.91
N GLN A 145 -11.24 15.97 35.44
CA GLN A 145 -11.31 14.57 35.84
C GLN A 145 -10.01 13.81 35.53
N HIS A 146 -9.41 14.03 34.36
CA HIS A 146 -8.13 13.41 33.99
C HIS A 146 -6.99 13.82 34.93
N ILE A 147 -6.94 15.11 35.30
CA ILE A 147 -5.90 15.64 36.19
C ILE A 147 -6.09 15.10 37.62
N GLN A 148 -7.32 15.07 38.13
CA GLN A 148 -7.64 14.52 39.45
C GLN A 148 -7.27 13.04 39.58
N LYS A 149 -7.49 12.25 38.52
CA LYS A 149 -7.07 10.84 38.47
C LYS A 149 -5.55 10.68 38.50
N ARG A 150 -4.81 11.58 37.86
CA ARG A 150 -3.34 11.51 37.74
C ARG A 150 -2.64 12.03 39.00
N ASN A 151 -3.08 13.17 39.50
CA ASN A 151 -2.51 13.86 40.66
C ASN A 151 -3.66 14.09 41.63
N LYS A 152 -3.56 13.63 42.89
CA LYS A 152 -4.58 13.81 43.96
C LYS A 152 -4.75 15.30 44.39
N SER A 153 -4.87 16.20 43.43
CA SER A 153 -4.93 17.66 43.60
C SER A 153 -6.38 18.10 43.79
N SER A 154 -6.59 19.17 44.57
CA SER A 154 -7.91 19.76 44.76
C SER A 154 -8.41 20.44 43.48
N TYR A 155 -9.73 20.57 43.35
CA TYR A 155 -10.35 21.29 42.23
C TYR A 155 -9.79 22.71 42.06
N MET A 156 -9.61 23.45 43.16
CA MET A 156 -9.06 24.81 43.13
C MET A 156 -7.62 24.85 42.59
N ALA A 157 -6.77 23.90 43.01
CA ALA A 157 -5.40 23.84 42.51
C ALA A 157 -5.34 23.52 41.01
N ILE A 158 -6.27 22.69 40.51
CA ILE A 158 -6.36 22.35 39.08
C ILE A 158 -6.84 23.54 38.26
N MET A 159 -7.87 24.26 38.73
CA MET A 159 -8.34 25.47 38.05
C MET A 159 -7.26 26.54 37.97
N GLN A 160 -6.50 26.76 39.05
CA GLN A 160 -5.34 27.67 39.03
C GLN A 160 -4.30 27.27 37.96
N MET A 161 -4.04 25.97 37.78
CA MET A 161 -3.13 25.52 36.72
C MET A 161 -3.68 25.75 35.33
N ILE A 162 -4.99 25.62 35.13
CA ILE A 162 -5.66 25.85 33.85
C ILE A 162 -5.72 27.35 33.52
N ASP A 163 -6.01 28.19 34.51
CA ASP A 163 -6.11 29.65 34.36
C ASP A 163 -4.76 30.30 34.02
N LEU A 164 -3.66 29.66 34.39
CA LEU A 164 -2.30 30.06 33.99
C LEU A 164 -1.95 29.69 32.54
N GLN A 165 -2.76 28.86 31.88
CA GLN A 165 -2.56 28.51 30.47
C GLN A 165 -3.26 29.53 29.55
N PRO A 166 -2.75 29.74 28.33
CA PRO A 166 -3.50 30.40 27.27
C PRO A 166 -4.90 29.82 27.13
N GLN A 167 -5.87 30.71 26.87
CA GLN A 167 -7.24 30.30 26.57
C GLN A 167 -7.27 29.35 25.35
N PRO A 168 -8.14 28.32 25.33
CA PRO A 168 -8.17 27.31 24.27
C PRO A 168 -8.16 27.86 22.85
N GLU A 169 -8.88 28.95 22.63
CA GLU A 169 -8.99 29.61 21.33
C GLU A 169 -7.62 30.04 20.78
N GLN A 170 -6.63 30.33 21.64
CA GLN A 170 -5.31 30.80 21.22
C GLN A 170 -4.45 29.71 20.57
N TYR A 171 -4.61 28.45 20.98
CA TYR A 171 -3.91 27.32 20.35
C TYR A 171 -4.78 26.54 19.36
N LEU A 172 -6.11 26.63 19.45
CA LEU A 172 -7.02 26.03 18.47
C LEU A 172 -7.07 26.84 17.17
N ARG A 173 -7.11 28.19 17.24
CA ARG A 173 -7.22 29.04 16.04
C ARG A 173 -6.00 28.96 15.10
N GLY A 174 -4.84 28.57 15.62
CA GLY A 174 -3.60 28.41 14.86
C GLY A 174 -3.29 26.97 14.45
N ALA A 175 -4.19 26.03 14.73
CA ALA A 175 -4.01 24.62 14.41
C ALA A 175 -4.52 24.29 13.01
N ASP A 176 -3.72 23.53 12.27
CA ASP A 176 -4.09 22.97 10.97
C ASP A 176 -5.04 21.78 11.14
N PHE A 177 -4.92 21.08 12.27
CA PHE A 177 -5.77 19.96 12.63
C PHE A 177 -6.19 20.06 14.09
N VAL A 178 -7.44 19.70 14.39
CA VAL A 178 -7.94 19.56 15.75
C VAL A 178 -8.34 18.11 15.98
N ILE A 179 -7.88 17.52 17.08
CA ILE A 179 -8.30 16.20 17.54
C ILE A 179 -9.17 16.41 18.79
N GLU A 180 -10.47 16.15 18.64
CA GLU A 180 -11.41 16.11 19.74
C GLU A 180 -11.24 14.78 20.50
N ASN A 181 -10.94 14.89 21.79
CA ASN A 181 -10.64 13.78 22.70
C ASN A 181 -11.52 13.83 23.96
N GLY A 182 -12.81 14.07 23.78
CA GLY A 182 -13.84 13.85 24.80
C GLY A 182 -14.36 12.41 24.80
N LYS A 183 -15.09 12.01 25.84
CA LYS A 183 -15.65 10.65 25.99
C LYS A 183 -16.54 10.19 24.84
N LYS A 184 -17.19 11.12 24.14
CA LYS A 184 -18.10 10.83 23.01
C LYS A 184 -17.38 10.82 21.66
N ASP A 185 -16.13 11.28 21.62
CA ASP A 185 -15.41 11.49 20.37
C ASP A 185 -14.71 10.21 19.93
N ARG A 186 -14.70 10.00 18.61
CA ARG A 186 -13.95 8.91 17.99
C ARG A 186 -12.60 9.46 17.55
N VAL A 187 -11.57 9.17 18.33
CA VAL A 187 -10.20 9.63 18.06
C VAL A 187 -9.62 8.98 16.80
N TRP A 188 -9.92 7.69 16.56
CA TRP A 188 -9.31 6.92 15.47
C TRP A 188 -9.61 7.49 14.06
N PRO A 189 -10.86 7.79 13.67
CA PRO A 189 -11.15 8.40 12.37
C PRO A 189 -10.45 9.76 12.16
N GLN A 190 -10.27 10.54 13.22
CA GLN A 190 -9.58 11.83 13.15
C GLN A 190 -8.08 11.64 12.89
N ILE A 191 -7.43 10.71 13.60
CA ILE A 191 -6.03 10.33 13.37
C ILE A 191 -5.85 9.73 11.97
N GLU A 192 -6.76 8.87 11.52
CA GLU A 192 -6.73 8.30 10.17
C GLU A 192 -6.81 9.39 9.09
N ASN A 193 -7.69 10.38 9.26
CA ASN A 193 -7.81 11.49 8.33
C ASN A 193 -6.54 12.37 8.31
N ILE A 194 -5.96 12.64 9.48
CA ILE A 194 -4.69 13.38 9.60
C ILE A 194 -3.55 12.59 8.92
N MET A 195 -3.44 11.29 9.18
CA MET A 195 -2.46 10.41 8.55
C MET A 195 -2.60 10.41 7.03
N LYS A 196 -3.83 10.30 6.50
CA LYS A 196 -4.10 10.39 5.06
C LYS A 196 -3.69 11.75 4.50
N THR A 197 -4.11 12.84 5.14
CA THR A 197 -3.83 14.20 4.65
C THR A 197 -2.33 14.49 4.61
N LEU A 198 -1.62 14.16 5.69
CA LEU A 198 -0.18 14.41 5.82
C LEU A 198 0.67 13.44 4.97
N SER A 199 0.20 12.21 4.75
CA SER A 199 0.89 11.24 3.88
C SER A 199 0.57 11.45 2.39
N CYS A 200 -0.61 11.97 2.04
CA CYS A 200 -1.01 12.23 0.65
C CYS A 200 -0.22 13.37 0.00
N PHE A 201 0.39 14.27 0.76
CA PHE A 201 1.29 15.30 0.22
C PHE A 201 2.58 14.69 -0.37
N LEU A 202 3.01 13.53 0.13
CA LEU A 202 4.08 12.72 -0.49
C LEU A 202 3.57 11.90 -1.68
N VAL A 203 2.29 11.50 -1.68
CA VAL A 203 1.69 10.75 -2.81
C VAL A 203 1.59 11.64 -4.06
N PHE A 204 1.31 12.95 -3.96
CA PHE A 204 1.31 13.82 -5.14
C PHE A 204 2.70 14.04 -5.77
N LEU A 205 3.77 13.97 -4.98
CA LEU A 205 5.16 13.99 -5.48
C LEU A 205 5.64 12.60 -5.97
N LEU A 206 5.06 11.51 -5.46
CA LEU A 206 5.37 10.13 -5.86
C LEU A 206 4.49 9.62 -7.02
N LEU A 207 3.37 10.28 -7.33
CA LEU A 207 2.54 10.00 -8.52
C LEU A 207 3.24 10.36 -9.84
N GLY A 208 4.41 11.02 -9.77
CA GLY A 208 5.24 11.40 -10.92
C GLY A 208 6.27 10.35 -11.39
N PHE A 209 6.50 9.27 -10.64
CA PHE A 209 7.37 8.17 -11.07
C PHE A 209 6.57 6.89 -11.33
N GLN A 210 5.62 6.93 -12.26
CA GLN A 210 5.28 5.68 -12.95
C GLN A 210 6.44 5.37 -13.89
N SER A 211 7.16 4.28 -13.66
CA SER A 211 8.14 3.81 -14.63
C SER A 211 7.42 3.52 -15.95
N HIS A 212 7.88 4.18 -17.00
CA HIS A 212 7.36 4.01 -18.36
C HIS A 212 7.46 2.53 -18.74
N GLY A 213 6.38 1.92 -19.22
CA GLY A 213 6.37 0.52 -19.62
C GLY A 213 6.26 -0.51 -18.49
N GLN A 214 5.96 -0.11 -17.25
CA GLN A 214 5.55 -1.07 -16.21
C GLN A 214 4.14 -1.58 -16.48
N ILE A 215 3.90 -2.88 -16.34
CA ILE A 215 2.61 -3.54 -16.55
C ILE A 215 2.35 -4.47 -15.37
N LYS A 216 1.23 -4.28 -14.66
CA LYS A 216 0.73 -5.27 -13.69
C LYS A 216 -0.09 -6.31 -14.46
N ALA A 217 0.50 -7.45 -14.78
CA ALA A 217 -0.20 -8.56 -15.44
C ALA A 217 -0.79 -9.51 -14.41
N MET A 218 -1.94 -10.10 -14.70
CA MET A 218 -2.60 -11.12 -13.88
C MET A 218 -3.15 -12.24 -14.76
N THR A 219 -2.98 -13.49 -14.33
CA THR A 219 -3.74 -14.64 -14.83
C THR A 219 -4.70 -15.10 -13.74
N PHE A 220 -5.96 -15.34 -14.11
CA PHE A 220 -7.04 -15.53 -13.15
C PHE A 220 -8.10 -16.49 -13.71
N ASN A 221 -7.97 -17.78 -13.39
CA ASN A 221 -9.06 -18.72 -13.62
C ASN A 221 -10.18 -18.40 -12.62
N ILE A 222 -11.32 -17.92 -13.14
CA ILE A 222 -12.41 -17.39 -12.30
C ILE A 222 -13.41 -18.44 -11.86
N ARG A 223 -13.19 -19.70 -12.29
CA ARG A 223 -14.12 -20.83 -12.18
C ARG A 223 -15.44 -20.58 -12.92
N LEU A 224 -15.79 -21.51 -13.81
CA LEU A 224 -17.07 -21.48 -14.52
C LEU A 224 -18.27 -21.46 -13.55
N ASP A 225 -19.37 -20.86 -13.99
CA ASP A 225 -20.62 -20.87 -13.22
C ASP A 225 -21.34 -22.21 -13.37
N THR A 226 -21.46 -22.98 -12.29
CA THR A 226 -22.15 -24.27 -12.26
C THR A 226 -22.88 -24.48 -10.94
N GLU A 227 -24.08 -25.09 -11.00
CA GLU A 227 -24.88 -25.36 -9.80
C GLU A 227 -24.17 -26.28 -8.80
N SER A 228 -23.32 -27.19 -9.29
CA SER A 228 -22.57 -28.16 -8.48
C SER A 228 -21.63 -27.51 -7.46
N ASP A 229 -21.23 -26.25 -7.68
CA ASP A 229 -20.36 -25.52 -6.76
C ASP A 229 -21.11 -25.01 -5.51
N GLY A 230 -22.45 -25.14 -5.47
CA GLY A 230 -23.26 -24.86 -4.27
C GLY A 230 -23.08 -23.44 -3.73
N GLN A 231 -22.41 -23.30 -2.57
CA GLN A 231 -22.13 -22.00 -1.96
C GLN A 231 -20.97 -21.25 -2.63
N ASP A 232 -20.20 -21.91 -3.48
CA ASP A 232 -19.16 -21.32 -4.33
C ASP A 232 -19.67 -21.06 -5.75
N GLN A 233 -20.99 -20.98 -5.97
CA GLN A 233 -21.55 -20.53 -7.25
C GLN A 233 -21.13 -19.08 -7.57
N TRP A 234 -21.06 -18.76 -8.87
CA TRP A 234 -20.59 -17.46 -9.35
C TRP A 234 -21.32 -16.27 -8.72
N LYS A 235 -22.65 -16.37 -8.55
CA LYS A 235 -23.48 -15.30 -7.97
C LYS A 235 -23.02 -14.84 -6.57
N TYR A 236 -22.31 -15.69 -5.82
CA TYR A 236 -21.78 -15.36 -4.50
C TYR A 236 -20.32 -14.87 -4.55
N ARG A 237 -19.60 -15.15 -5.63
CA ARG A 237 -18.16 -14.85 -5.78
C ARG A 237 -17.88 -13.64 -6.67
N ALA A 238 -18.77 -13.31 -7.61
CA ALA A 238 -18.59 -12.30 -8.64
C ALA A 238 -18.03 -10.96 -8.11
N LYS A 239 -18.62 -10.48 -7.01
CA LYS A 239 -18.19 -9.25 -6.34
C LYS A 239 -16.74 -9.36 -5.84
N HIS A 240 -16.40 -10.45 -5.17
CA HIS A 240 -15.08 -10.66 -4.55
C HIS A 240 -13.98 -10.83 -5.60
N CYS A 241 -14.27 -11.51 -6.72
CA CYS A 241 -13.32 -11.58 -7.83
C CYS A 241 -13.02 -10.19 -8.41
N ALA A 242 -14.03 -9.33 -8.55
CA ALA A 242 -13.83 -7.96 -9.03
C ALA A 242 -13.07 -7.08 -8.02
N GLU A 243 -13.37 -7.22 -6.72
CA GLU A 243 -12.65 -6.54 -5.63
C GLU A 243 -11.16 -6.90 -5.63
N LEU A 244 -10.82 -8.17 -5.88
CA LEU A 244 -9.42 -8.63 -5.98
C LEU A 244 -8.67 -7.91 -7.12
N ILE A 245 -9.27 -7.83 -8.31
CA ILE A 245 -8.67 -7.11 -9.45
C ILE A 245 -8.47 -5.62 -9.13
N GLN A 246 -9.47 -4.99 -8.51
CA GLN A 246 -9.41 -3.57 -8.14
C GLN A 246 -8.35 -3.29 -7.07
N TYR A 247 -8.27 -4.14 -6.04
CA TYR A 247 -7.31 -4.00 -4.95
C TYR A 247 -5.87 -4.13 -5.45
N HIS A 248 -5.59 -5.15 -6.27
CA HIS A 248 -4.26 -5.37 -6.85
C HIS A 248 -3.95 -4.44 -8.02
N GLN A 249 -4.96 -3.73 -8.55
CA GLN A 249 -4.86 -2.78 -9.65
C GLN A 249 -4.20 -3.41 -10.89
N ALA A 250 -4.61 -4.62 -11.26
CA ALA A 250 -4.06 -5.30 -12.43
C ALA A 250 -4.35 -4.48 -13.70
N ASP A 251 -3.36 -4.26 -14.56
CA ASP A 251 -3.54 -3.49 -15.78
C ASP A 251 -3.98 -4.36 -16.97
N ILE A 252 -3.54 -5.62 -17.00
CA ILE A 252 -3.87 -6.65 -18.00
C ILE A 252 -4.26 -7.92 -17.24
N ILE A 253 -5.41 -8.49 -17.56
CA ILE A 253 -5.92 -9.72 -16.92
C ILE A 253 -6.29 -10.74 -17.99
N GLY A 254 -5.60 -11.88 -18.00
CA GLY A 254 -6.04 -13.08 -18.69
C GLY A 254 -6.95 -13.89 -17.79
N MET A 255 -8.21 -14.11 -18.20
CA MET A 255 -9.15 -14.93 -17.44
C MET A 255 -9.37 -16.28 -18.11
N GLN A 256 -9.73 -17.30 -17.34
CA GLN A 256 -10.09 -18.63 -17.84
C GLN A 256 -11.43 -19.07 -17.24
N GLU A 257 -12.07 -20.05 -17.89
CA GLU A 257 -13.39 -20.60 -17.50
C GLU A 257 -14.56 -19.62 -17.53
N ALA A 258 -14.38 -18.44 -18.14
CA ALA A 258 -15.39 -17.39 -18.07
C ALA A 258 -16.51 -17.62 -19.09
N PHE A 259 -17.74 -17.82 -18.64
CA PHE A 259 -18.91 -17.68 -19.51
C PHE A 259 -19.24 -16.20 -19.79
N VAL A 260 -19.95 -15.94 -20.89
CA VAL A 260 -20.26 -14.57 -21.34
C VAL A 260 -21.01 -13.74 -20.28
N HIS A 261 -21.86 -14.34 -19.45
CA HIS A 261 -22.54 -13.63 -18.36
C HIS A 261 -21.58 -13.24 -17.23
N GLN A 262 -20.64 -14.12 -16.85
CA GLN A 262 -19.60 -13.80 -15.87
C GLN A 262 -18.69 -12.66 -16.35
N ILE A 263 -18.36 -12.66 -17.65
CA ILE A 263 -17.62 -11.56 -18.30
C ILE A 263 -18.40 -10.24 -18.23
N LYS A 264 -19.72 -10.28 -18.49
CA LYS A 264 -20.59 -9.10 -18.39
C LYS A 264 -20.67 -8.55 -16.96
N ASP A 265 -20.68 -9.42 -15.96
CA ASP A 265 -20.61 -9.02 -14.55
C ASP A 265 -19.30 -8.30 -14.22
N PHE A 266 -18.15 -8.82 -14.68
CA PHE A 266 -16.87 -8.12 -14.55
C PHE A 266 -16.86 -6.79 -15.29
N ALA A 267 -17.37 -6.73 -16.53
CA ALA A 267 -17.41 -5.49 -17.31
C ALA A 267 -18.24 -4.40 -16.60
N LYS A 268 -19.30 -4.80 -15.90
CA LYS A 268 -20.10 -3.90 -15.05
C LYS A 268 -19.34 -3.45 -13.80
N ALA A 269 -18.63 -4.35 -13.14
CA ALA A 269 -17.88 -4.06 -11.91
C ALA A 269 -16.56 -3.31 -12.17
N LEU A 270 -16.02 -3.37 -13.39
CA LEU A 270 -14.73 -2.80 -13.78
C LEU A 270 -14.89 -1.77 -14.93
N PRO A 271 -15.58 -0.63 -14.71
CA PRO A 271 -15.89 0.33 -15.78
C PRO A 271 -14.66 0.97 -16.44
N GLY A 272 -13.51 0.98 -15.76
CA GLY A 272 -12.21 1.43 -16.28
C GLY A 272 -11.56 0.48 -17.28
N TYR A 273 -12.10 -0.73 -17.43
CA TYR A 273 -11.54 -1.78 -18.27
C TYR A 273 -12.34 -1.95 -19.58
N ALA A 274 -11.67 -2.49 -20.58
CA ALA A 274 -12.29 -3.09 -21.76
C ALA A 274 -11.87 -4.56 -21.82
N TRP A 275 -12.60 -5.37 -22.58
CA TRP A 275 -12.29 -6.78 -22.77
C TRP A 275 -12.60 -7.22 -24.18
N PHE A 276 -11.97 -8.32 -24.59
CA PHE A 276 -12.26 -9.02 -25.85
C PHE A 276 -11.95 -10.52 -25.72
N GLY A 277 -12.48 -11.30 -26.66
CA GLY A 277 -12.36 -12.74 -26.72
C GLY A 277 -13.60 -13.37 -27.35
N LYS A 278 -13.51 -14.66 -27.69
CA LYS A 278 -14.61 -15.42 -28.29
C LYS A 278 -14.85 -16.71 -27.51
N GLY A 279 -16.11 -17.11 -27.43
CA GLY A 279 -16.53 -18.38 -26.84
C GLY A 279 -15.96 -19.55 -27.63
N ARG A 280 -15.41 -20.53 -26.91
CA ARG A 280 -14.66 -21.65 -27.51
C ARG A 280 -15.51 -22.62 -28.32
N ASP A 281 -16.84 -22.61 -28.18
CA ASP A 281 -17.72 -23.60 -28.80
C ASP A 281 -18.28 -23.18 -30.16
N ASP A 282 -18.36 -21.88 -30.44
CA ASP A 282 -18.91 -21.35 -31.70
C ASP A 282 -18.08 -20.21 -32.31
N GLY A 283 -17.04 -19.73 -31.62
CA GLY A 283 -16.27 -18.56 -32.02
C GLY A 283 -17.04 -17.24 -31.90
N LYS A 284 -18.09 -17.22 -31.07
CA LYS A 284 -18.96 -16.08 -30.77
C LYS A 284 -19.16 -16.00 -29.25
N GLU A 285 -20.31 -16.42 -28.74
CA GLU A 285 -20.69 -16.29 -27.32
C GLU A 285 -20.89 -17.64 -26.61
N SER A 286 -20.81 -18.77 -27.31
CA SER A 286 -21.06 -20.09 -26.72
C SER A 286 -19.79 -20.70 -26.10
N GLY A 287 -19.97 -21.29 -24.92
CA GLY A 287 -18.90 -21.94 -24.18
C GLY A 287 -18.07 -20.97 -23.33
N GLU A 288 -17.09 -21.52 -22.62
CA GLU A 288 -16.11 -20.74 -21.87
C GLU A 288 -15.22 -19.92 -22.82
N PHE A 289 -14.72 -18.80 -22.31
CA PHE A 289 -13.77 -17.92 -22.97
C PHE A 289 -12.40 -18.00 -22.27
N SER A 290 -11.37 -17.59 -23.01
CA SER A 290 -10.10 -17.13 -22.45
C SER A 290 -9.96 -15.63 -22.75
N PRO A 291 -10.75 -14.72 -22.15
CA PRO A 291 -10.76 -13.33 -22.55
C PRO A 291 -9.55 -12.57 -22.00
N LEU A 292 -9.28 -11.40 -22.57
CA LEU A 292 -8.32 -10.44 -22.03
C LEU A 292 -9.07 -9.19 -21.59
N PHE A 293 -8.92 -8.81 -20.31
CA PHE A 293 -9.33 -7.51 -19.78
C PHE A 293 -8.11 -6.58 -19.72
N TYR A 294 -8.31 -5.30 -20.00
CA TYR A 294 -7.23 -4.31 -19.96
C TYR A 294 -7.70 -2.92 -19.51
N ASN A 295 -6.81 -2.20 -18.82
CA ASN A 295 -7.02 -0.84 -18.37
C ASN A 295 -6.99 0.15 -19.55
N LYS A 296 -8.16 0.73 -19.90
CA LYS A 296 -8.32 1.66 -21.04
C LYS A 296 -7.56 2.97 -20.87
N ALA A 297 -7.30 3.38 -19.62
CA ALA A 297 -6.55 4.60 -19.35
C ALA A 297 -5.05 4.44 -19.61
N LYS A 298 -4.55 3.19 -19.67
CA LYS A 298 -3.13 2.88 -19.82
C LYS A 298 -2.78 2.32 -21.19
N PHE A 299 -3.68 1.53 -21.79
CA PHE A 299 -3.41 0.85 -23.05
C PHE A 299 -4.46 1.11 -24.12
N LYS A 300 -3.97 1.21 -25.36
CA LYS A 300 -4.79 1.14 -26.56
C LYS A 300 -4.61 -0.24 -27.20
N LEU A 301 -5.71 -0.94 -27.44
CA LEU A 301 -5.74 -2.17 -28.22
C LEU A 301 -5.64 -1.81 -29.71
N MET A 302 -4.71 -2.46 -30.42
CA MET A 302 -4.38 -2.17 -31.81
C MET A 302 -4.88 -3.28 -32.76
N ARG A 303 -4.70 -4.53 -32.35
CA ARG A 303 -5.16 -5.74 -33.06
C ARG A 303 -5.54 -6.79 -32.03
N GLU A 304 -6.49 -7.64 -32.38
CA GLU A 304 -6.91 -8.77 -31.56
C GLU A 304 -7.30 -9.96 -32.43
N LYS A 305 -7.18 -11.17 -31.87
CA LYS A 305 -7.76 -12.39 -32.47
C LYS A 305 -7.92 -13.47 -31.40
N THR A 306 -8.87 -14.39 -31.65
CA THR A 306 -8.97 -15.68 -30.94
C THR A 306 -8.80 -16.80 -31.96
N PHE A 307 -8.01 -17.83 -31.60
CA PHE A 307 -7.81 -19.04 -32.39
C PHE A 307 -7.88 -20.28 -31.50
N TRP A 308 -8.15 -21.45 -32.09
CA TRP A 308 -8.29 -22.72 -31.38
C TRP A 308 -6.95 -23.45 -31.27
N LEU A 309 -6.74 -24.14 -30.16
CA LEU A 309 -5.64 -25.07 -29.97
C LEU A 309 -5.97 -26.38 -30.70
N SER A 310 -5.84 -26.37 -32.02
CA SER A 310 -6.11 -27.48 -32.94
C SER A 310 -5.27 -27.36 -34.20
N ASP A 311 -5.25 -28.41 -35.02
CA ASP A 311 -4.50 -28.44 -36.28
C ASP A 311 -4.91 -27.32 -37.25
N SER A 312 -6.16 -26.87 -37.22
CA SER A 312 -6.64 -25.79 -38.09
C SER A 312 -6.35 -24.39 -37.55
N CYS A 313 -6.34 -24.21 -36.22
CA CYS A 313 -6.33 -22.92 -35.50
C CYS A 313 -7.48 -21.94 -35.81
N GLU A 314 -7.92 -21.84 -37.06
CA GLU A 314 -8.88 -20.85 -37.57
C GLU A 314 -10.33 -21.32 -37.48
N LYS A 315 -10.56 -22.64 -37.42
CA LYS A 315 -11.88 -23.24 -37.30
C LYS A 315 -12.13 -23.72 -35.88
N VAL A 316 -13.36 -23.55 -35.43
CA VAL A 316 -13.86 -24.19 -34.20
C VAL A 316 -13.63 -25.68 -34.30
N GLY A 317 -12.89 -26.24 -33.35
CA GLY A 317 -12.55 -27.66 -33.38
C GLY A 317 -11.82 -28.11 -32.13
N PHE A 318 -11.84 -29.42 -31.91
CA PHE A 318 -11.00 -30.09 -30.93
C PHE A 318 -9.57 -30.23 -31.48
N GLY A 319 -8.58 -30.21 -30.60
CA GLY A 319 -7.20 -30.54 -30.94
C GLY A 319 -6.82 -31.89 -30.37
N TRP A 320 -6.26 -32.78 -31.19
CA TRP A 320 -5.70 -34.06 -30.76
C TRP A 320 -6.64 -34.87 -29.85
N ASP A 321 -6.20 -35.21 -28.63
CA ASP A 321 -6.95 -35.96 -27.62
C ASP A 321 -7.65 -35.07 -26.58
N ALA A 322 -7.87 -33.77 -26.90
CA ALA A 322 -8.52 -32.84 -25.97
C ALA A 322 -9.97 -33.23 -25.68
N ALA A 323 -10.35 -33.16 -24.39
CA ALA A 323 -11.73 -33.38 -23.97
C ALA A 323 -12.62 -32.15 -24.22
N CYS A 324 -12.03 -30.96 -24.30
CA CYS A 324 -12.74 -29.72 -24.58
C CYS A 324 -12.07 -28.95 -25.73
N ARG A 325 -12.85 -28.15 -26.46
CA ARG A 325 -12.29 -27.16 -27.37
C ARG A 325 -11.53 -26.13 -26.54
N ARG A 326 -10.29 -25.82 -26.91
CA ARG A 326 -9.46 -24.83 -26.19
C ARG A 326 -9.05 -23.72 -27.14
N VAL A 327 -8.88 -22.52 -26.60
CA VAL A 327 -8.60 -21.30 -27.39
C VAL A 327 -7.49 -20.47 -26.77
N VAL A 328 -6.78 -19.74 -27.64
CA VAL A 328 -5.89 -18.63 -27.30
C VAL A 328 -6.54 -17.34 -27.78
N THR A 329 -6.64 -16.36 -26.91
CA THR A 329 -7.00 -14.97 -27.27
C THR A 329 -5.75 -14.10 -27.13
N TRP A 330 -5.48 -13.25 -28.11
CA TRP A 330 -4.33 -12.37 -28.05
C TRP A 330 -4.63 -10.97 -28.57
N GLY A 331 -3.88 -9.98 -28.08
CA GLY A 331 -3.94 -8.60 -28.57
C GLY A 331 -2.58 -7.94 -28.69
N GLU A 332 -2.42 -7.08 -29.70
CA GLU A 332 -1.34 -6.09 -29.78
C GLU A 332 -1.80 -4.83 -29.04
N PHE A 333 -1.04 -4.40 -28.05
CA PHE A 333 -1.29 -3.21 -27.26
C PHE A 333 -0.24 -2.14 -27.51
N LYS A 334 -0.64 -0.89 -27.32
CA LYS A 334 0.25 0.27 -27.19
C LYS A 334 0.03 0.91 -25.83
N GLU A 335 1.08 1.05 -25.02
CA GLU A 335 1.01 1.87 -23.80
C GLU A 335 0.89 3.34 -24.18
N ILE A 336 -0.12 4.02 -23.66
CA ILE A 336 -0.49 5.38 -24.06
C ILE A 336 0.64 6.37 -23.74
N LYS A 337 1.27 6.24 -22.56
CA LYS A 337 2.31 7.17 -22.09
C LYS A 337 3.62 7.03 -22.86
N SER A 338 4.22 5.84 -22.90
CA SER A 338 5.51 5.65 -23.61
C SER A 338 5.38 5.44 -25.11
N GLY A 339 4.19 5.06 -25.58
CA GLY A 339 3.97 4.64 -26.96
C GLY A 339 4.54 3.26 -27.31
N LYS A 340 5.13 2.54 -26.35
CA LYS A 340 5.69 1.19 -26.56
C LYS A 340 4.59 0.19 -26.91
N LYS A 341 4.93 -0.72 -27.81
CA LYS A 341 4.06 -1.80 -28.27
C LYS A 341 4.47 -3.13 -27.65
N PHE A 342 3.47 -3.96 -27.34
CA PHE A 342 3.67 -5.30 -26.81
C PHE A 342 2.47 -6.17 -27.15
N PHE A 343 2.64 -7.48 -26.99
CA PHE A 343 1.60 -8.47 -27.24
C PHE A 343 1.24 -9.19 -25.95
N VAL A 344 -0.04 -9.51 -25.79
CA VAL A 344 -0.52 -10.35 -24.70
C VAL A 344 -1.30 -11.52 -25.28
N PHE A 345 -1.03 -12.71 -24.77
CA PHE A 345 -1.73 -13.95 -25.08
C PHE A 345 -2.35 -14.51 -23.80
N ASN A 346 -3.56 -15.05 -23.90
CA ASN A 346 -4.22 -15.74 -22.81
C ASN A 346 -4.79 -17.07 -23.30
N THR A 347 -4.65 -18.14 -22.52
CA THR A 347 -5.07 -19.49 -22.89
C THR A 347 -5.57 -20.31 -21.70
N HIS A 348 -6.24 -21.41 -22.00
CA HIS A 348 -6.60 -22.45 -21.03
C HIS A 348 -6.40 -23.81 -21.70
N PHE A 349 -5.41 -24.59 -21.23
CA PHE A 349 -5.07 -25.90 -21.80
C PHE A 349 -6.04 -27.02 -21.36
N ASP A 350 -6.03 -28.13 -22.09
CA ASP A 350 -6.89 -29.26 -21.79
C ASP A 350 -6.48 -29.99 -20.50
N HIS A 351 -7.46 -30.37 -19.69
CA HIS A 351 -7.21 -31.02 -18.40
C HIS A 351 -6.99 -32.54 -18.55
N LEU A 352 -7.50 -33.17 -19.62
CA LEU A 352 -7.40 -34.62 -19.83
C LEU A 352 -6.38 -35.01 -20.92
N GLY A 353 -6.42 -34.32 -22.07
CA GLY A 353 -5.64 -34.64 -23.25
C GLY A 353 -4.15 -34.38 -23.07
N LYS A 354 -3.36 -35.44 -22.92
CA LYS A 354 -1.89 -35.33 -22.76
C LYS A 354 -1.22 -34.89 -24.05
N ILE A 355 -1.65 -35.46 -25.19
CA ILE A 355 -1.12 -35.09 -26.50
C ILE A 355 -1.52 -33.64 -26.80
N ALA A 356 -2.76 -33.27 -26.49
CA ALA A 356 -3.29 -31.94 -26.70
C ALA A 356 -2.50 -30.88 -25.92
N ARG A 357 -2.16 -31.11 -24.65
CA ARG A 357 -1.30 -30.17 -23.90
C ARG A 357 0.09 -30.03 -24.52
N ARG A 358 0.74 -31.14 -24.88
CA ARG A 358 2.06 -31.12 -25.55
C ARG A 358 2.03 -30.33 -26.86
N GLU A 359 1.08 -30.64 -27.74
CA GLU A 359 1.01 -30.00 -29.04
C GLU A 359 0.53 -28.55 -28.93
N SER A 360 -0.33 -28.23 -27.95
CA SER A 360 -0.70 -26.85 -27.60
C SER A 360 0.53 -26.05 -27.14
N ALA A 361 1.42 -26.62 -26.33
CA ALA A 361 2.66 -25.96 -25.93
C ALA A 361 3.52 -25.59 -27.15
N LYS A 362 3.74 -26.53 -28.07
CA LYS A 362 4.49 -26.27 -29.32
C LYS A 362 3.79 -25.22 -30.19
N LEU A 363 2.47 -25.31 -30.32
CA LEU A 363 1.66 -24.39 -31.11
C LEU A 363 1.71 -22.96 -30.54
N VAL A 364 1.61 -22.80 -29.22
CA VAL A 364 1.72 -21.49 -28.55
C VAL A 364 3.09 -20.87 -28.81
N LEU A 365 4.19 -21.62 -28.69
CA LEU A 365 5.53 -21.11 -28.99
C LEU A 365 5.64 -20.62 -30.44
N ALA A 366 5.15 -21.41 -31.39
CA ALA A 366 5.15 -21.07 -32.81
C ALA A 366 4.30 -19.81 -33.08
N LYS A 367 3.10 -19.72 -32.49
CA LYS A 367 2.18 -18.58 -32.67
C LYS A 367 2.70 -17.31 -32.00
N VAL A 368 3.29 -17.38 -30.82
CA VAL A 368 3.94 -16.22 -30.19
C VAL A 368 5.09 -15.72 -31.07
N ALA A 369 5.92 -16.62 -31.59
CA ALA A 369 7.02 -16.25 -32.49
C ALA A 369 6.53 -15.64 -33.81
N GLU A 370 5.47 -16.19 -34.40
CA GLU A 370 4.82 -15.69 -35.63
C GLU A 370 4.21 -14.30 -35.43
N ILE A 371 3.42 -14.12 -34.36
CA ILE A 371 2.56 -12.96 -34.17
C ILE A 371 3.33 -11.79 -33.52
N ALA A 372 4.09 -12.07 -32.46
CA ALA A 372 4.83 -11.02 -31.75
C ALA A 372 6.21 -10.77 -32.37
N GLY A 373 6.77 -11.74 -33.11
CA GLY A 373 8.11 -11.62 -33.69
C GLY A 373 9.15 -11.28 -32.64
N LYS A 374 9.78 -10.10 -32.78
CA LYS A 374 10.75 -9.54 -31.83
C LYS A 374 10.14 -8.58 -30.80
N SER A 375 8.85 -8.28 -30.88
CA SER A 375 8.18 -7.38 -29.94
C SER A 375 7.98 -8.04 -28.58
N PRO A 376 8.00 -7.28 -27.48
CA PRO A 376 7.72 -7.78 -26.13
C PRO A 376 6.42 -8.57 -26.09
N ALA A 377 6.42 -9.74 -25.43
CA ALA A 377 5.24 -10.59 -25.31
C ALA A 377 5.04 -11.09 -23.87
N ILE A 378 3.77 -11.13 -23.46
CA ILE A 378 3.30 -11.66 -22.18
C ILE A 378 2.30 -12.77 -22.49
N ILE A 379 2.44 -13.93 -21.86
CA ILE A 379 1.55 -15.07 -22.04
C ILE A 379 1.01 -15.43 -20.66
N THR A 380 -0.30 -15.48 -20.55
CA THR A 380 -1.05 -15.82 -19.33
C THR A 380 -1.87 -17.07 -19.59
N GLY A 381 -2.21 -17.81 -18.54
CA GLY A 381 -3.14 -18.91 -18.69
C GLY A 381 -3.14 -19.91 -17.54
N ASP A 382 -4.17 -20.73 -17.55
CA ASP A 382 -4.22 -22.03 -16.88
C ASP A 382 -3.71 -23.09 -17.85
N PHE A 383 -2.56 -23.69 -17.54
CA PHE A 383 -1.91 -24.67 -18.41
C PHE A 383 -2.29 -26.11 -18.06
N ASN A 384 -3.06 -26.35 -17.00
CA ASN A 384 -3.41 -27.69 -16.51
C ASN A 384 -2.21 -28.65 -16.40
N ALA A 385 -1.04 -28.09 -16.10
CA ALA A 385 0.23 -28.78 -16.10
C ALA A 385 1.15 -28.14 -15.07
N THR A 386 1.84 -28.98 -14.32
CA THR A 386 2.82 -28.59 -13.30
C THR A 386 4.20 -28.35 -13.91
N PRO A 387 5.16 -27.75 -13.17
CA PRO A 387 6.48 -27.46 -13.72
C PRO A 387 7.20 -28.68 -14.31
N ASP A 388 7.03 -29.86 -13.73
CA ASP A 388 7.66 -31.10 -14.19
C ASP A 388 6.94 -31.78 -15.37
N ASP A 389 5.74 -31.33 -15.72
CA ASP A 389 4.98 -31.88 -16.83
C ASP A 389 5.56 -31.47 -18.19
N GLU A 390 5.53 -32.42 -19.15
CA GLU A 390 6.03 -32.27 -20.52
C GLU A 390 5.68 -30.92 -21.21
N PRO A 391 4.42 -30.42 -21.22
CA PRO A 391 4.09 -29.14 -21.86
C PRO A 391 4.86 -27.94 -21.29
N ILE A 392 5.09 -27.88 -19.96
CA ILE A 392 5.82 -26.76 -19.33
C ILE A 392 7.31 -26.88 -19.63
N GLN A 393 7.85 -28.10 -19.59
CA GLN A 393 9.24 -28.36 -20.00
C GLN A 393 9.49 -27.97 -21.47
N ILE A 394 8.53 -28.21 -22.38
CA ILE A 394 8.60 -27.75 -23.77
C ILE A 394 8.64 -26.22 -23.86
N ILE A 395 7.78 -25.52 -23.10
CA ILE A 395 7.70 -24.05 -23.10
C ILE A 395 9.00 -23.41 -22.62
N LEU A 396 9.62 -23.99 -21.59
CA LEU A 396 10.82 -23.46 -20.92
C LEU A 396 12.15 -23.97 -21.50
N ALA A 397 12.11 -24.90 -22.46
CA ALA A 397 13.29 -25.53 -23.04
C ALA A 397 14.23 -24.52 -23.71
N LYS A 398 15.27 -24.05 -22.99
CA LYS A 398 16.23 -23.03 -23.47
C LYS A 398 16.93 -23.37 -24.79
N ALA A 399 17.03 -24.65 -25.14
CA ALA A 399 17.56 -25.11 -26.43
C ALA A 399 16.67 -24.69 -27.62
N ASN A 400 15.37 -24.46 -27.40
CA ASN A 400 14.47 -23.90 -28.40
C ASN A 400 14.57 -22.37 -28.39
N PRO A 401 14.98 -21.70 -29.48
CA PRO A 401 15.04 -20.23 -29.52
C PRO A 401 13.67 -19.56 -29.32
N GLN A 402 12.58 -20.30 -29.53
CA GLN A 402 11.22 -19.83 -29.31
C GLN A 402 10.73 -20.01 -27.86
N HIS A 403 11.53 -20.58 -26.95
CA HIS A 403 11.16 -20.73 -25.53
C HIS A 403 10.66 -19.42 -24.89
N LEU A 404 9.81 -19.58 -23.89
CA LEU A 404 9.36 -18.50 -23.02
C LEU A 404 10.11 -18.57 -21.69
N ILE A 405 10.05 -17.48 -20.93
CA ILE A 405 10.65 -17.38 -19.61
C ILE A 405 9.50 -17.24 -18.60
N ASP A 406 9.54 -18.04 -17.54
CA ASP A 406 8.59 -17.90 -16.44
C ASP A 406 8.88 -16.61 -15.63
N ALA A 407 7.88 -15.75 -15.48
CA ALA A 407 8.01 -14.50 -14.73
C ALA A 407 8.37 -14.74 -13.26
N GLU A 408 7.97 -15.87 -12.67
CA GLU A 408 8.39 -16.28 -11.33
C GLU A 408 9.91 -16.42 -11.26
N SER A 409 10.49 -17.17 -12.19
CA SER A 409 11.93 -17.50 -12.23
C SER A 409 12.85 -16.29 -12.41
N ILE A 410 12.32 -15.17 -12.90
CA ILE A 410 13.08 -13.94 -13.13
C ILE A 410 12.61 -12.76 -12.27
N SER A 411 11.75 -13.01 -11.28
CA SER A 411 11.28 -11.97 -10.37
C SER A 411 12.42 -11.47 -9.48
N LYS A 412 12.72 -10.18 -9.56
CA LYS A 412 13.79 -9.56 -8.73
C LYS A 412 13.50 -9.60 -7.24
N ALA A 413 12.23 -9.55 -6.84
CA ALA A 413 11.81 -9.63 -5.44
C ALA A 413 11.52 -11.07 -4.98
N GLY A 414 11.73 -12.06 -5.84
CA GLY A 414 11.27 -13.45 -5.60
C GLY A 414 9.76 -13.61 -5.78
N HIS A 415 9.24 -14.74 -5.29
CA HIS A 415 7.83 -15.09 -5.29
C HIS A 415 7.19 -14.74 -3.93
N TYR A 416 5.98 -14.17 -3.93
CA TYR A 416 5.17 -13.93 -2.73
C TYR A 416 3.87 -14.73 -2.75
N GLY A 417 3.53 -15.38 -1.64
CA GLY A 417 2.30 -16.16 -1.49
C GLY A 417 2.50 -17.66 -1.72
N PRO A 418 1.41 -18.43 -1.85
CA PRO A 418 1.43 -19.86 -2.16
C PRO A 418 2.14 -20.19 -3.47
N TYR A 419 2.92 -21.28 -3.48
CA TYR A 419 3.51 -21.76 -4.72
C TYR A 419 2.48 -22.48 -5.59
N SER A 420 1.51 -23.19 -5.00
CA SER A 420 0.39 -23.71 -5.76
C SER A 420 -0.54 -22.57 -6.19
N SER A 421 -1.11 -22.69 -7.38
CA SER A 421 -2.14 -21.79 -7.91
C SER A 421 -3.54 -22.40 -7.83
N PHE A 422 -3.73 -23.56 -7.20
CA PHE A 422 -5.02 -24.25 -7.11
C PHE A 422 -5.39 -24.55 -5.65
N ASN A 423 -6.62 -24.23 -5.27
CA ASN A 423 -7.13 -24.39 -3.91
C ASN A 423 -8.40 -25.27 -3.81
N GLY A 424 -9.08 -25.53 -4.94
CA GLY A 424 -10.25 -26.41 -4.98
C GLY A 424 -11.40 -25.98 -4.05
N PHE A 425 -11.53 -24.67 -3.77
CA PHE A 425 -12.42 -24.07 -2.77
C PHE A 425 -12.19 -24.52 -1.31
N LYS A 426 -11.03 -25.11 -1.00
CA LYS A 426 -10.76 -25.68 0.33
C LYS A 426 -9.53 -25.05 0.98
N GLN A 427 -8.36 -25.32 0.40
CA GLN A 427 -7.05 -24.91 0.89
C GLN A 427 -6.04 -25.08 -0.25
N GLU A 428 -4.86 -24.47 -0.14
CA GLU A 428 -3.75 -24.71 -1.06
C GLU A 428 -3.55 -26.21 -1.34
N GLN A 429 -3.48 -26.59 -2.61
CA GLN A 429 -3.24 -27.96 -3.05
C GLN A 429 -1.76 -28.11 -3.43
N GLU A 430 -0.95 -28.66 -2.53
CA GLU A 430 0.50 -28.79 -2.72
C GLU A 430 0.87 -29.39 -4.09
N GLY A 431 1.86 -28.76 -4.75
CA GLY A 431 2.35 -29.18 -6.07
C GLY A 431 1.44 -28.81 -7.26
N LYS A 432 0.28 -28.19 -7.03
CA LYS A 432 -0.62 -27.73 -8.11
C LYS A 432 -0.30 -26.32 -8.56
N HIS A 433 0.92 -26.10 -9.05
CA HIS A 433 1.30 -24.86 -9.73
C HIS A 433 0.96 -25.02 -11.22
N ILE A 434 -0.18 -24.51 -11.66
CA ILE A 434 -0.73 -24.77 -13.01
C ILE A 434 -1.09 -23.49 -13.78
N ASP A 435 -1.09 -22.33 -13.11
CA ASP A 435 -1.35 -21.03 -13.69
C ASP A 435 -0.06 -20.23 -13.81
N TYR A 436 0.24 -19.72 -15.01
CA TYR A 436 1.54 -19.13 -15.31
C TYR A 436 1.43 -17.75 -15.95
N ILE A 437 2.44 -16.93 -15.69
CA ILE A 437 2.75 -15.74 -16.48
C ILE A 437 4.12 -15.97 -17.13
N PHE A 438 4.14 -16.27 -18.42
CA PHE A 438 5.37 -16.33 -19.20
C PHE A 438 5.64 -15.01 -19.92
N VAL A 439 6.91 -14.74 -20.19
CA VAL A 439 7.36 -13.55 -20.89
C VAL A 439 8.39 -13.87 -21.97
N LYS A 440 8.52 -12.96 -22.94
CA LYS A 440 9.49 -13.06 -24.05
C LYS A 440 10.06 -11.71 -24.44
N ASN A 441 11.15 -11.73 -25.20
CA ASN A 441 11.70 -10.58 -25.92
C ASN A 441 12.07 -9.40 -25.00
N GLY A 442 12.79 -9.69 -23.92
CA GLY A 442 13.40 -8.67 -23.05
C GLY A 442 12.46 -8.07 -21.98
N VAL A 443 11.24 -8.58 -21.85
CA VAL A 443 10.37 -8.25 -20.70
C VAL A 443 11.03 -8.75 -19.42
N THR A 444 11.12 -7.89 -18.41
CA THR A 444 11.68 -8.23 -17.09
C THR A 444 10.59 -8.24 -16.02
N CYS A 445 10.80 -9.00 -14.95
CA CYS A 445 9.88 -9.10 -13.82
C CYS A 445 10.49 -8.49 -12.56
N SER A 446 9.75 -7.61 -11.89
CA SER A 446 10.19 -7.01 -10.62
C SER A 446 9.56 -7.68 -9.39
N GLN A 447 8.34 -8.16 -9.53
CA GLN A 447 7.59 -8.85 -8.47
C GLN A 447 6.70 -9.91 -9.11
N HIS A 448 6.57 -11.06 -8.45
CA HIS A 448 5.68 -12.14 -8.81
C HIS A 448 4.95 -12.62 -7.56
N ALA A 449 3.64 -12.88 -7.65
CA ALA A 449 2.84 -13.25 -6.49
C ALA A 449 1.64 -14.12 -6.84
N THR A 450 1.26 -14.99 -5.90
CA THR A 450 0.02 -15.77 -5.88
C THR A 450 -0.88 -15.27 -4.75
N HIS A 451 -2.15 -14.99 -5.08
CA HIS A 451 -3.09 -14.28 -4.21
C HIS A 451 -4.06 -15.24 -3.52
N SER A 452 -4.02 -15.30 -2.18
CA SER A 452 -4.74 -16.29 -1.35
C SER A 452 -5.77 -15.68 -0.40
N GLU A 453 -6.27 -14.49 -0.73
CA GLU A 453 -7.27 -13.78 0.08
C GLU A 453 -8.60 -14.55 0.15
N THR A 454 -9.27 -14.44 1.30
CA THR A 454 -10.57 -15.05 1.56
C THR A 454 -11.59 -14.03 2.02
N TRP A 455 -12.88 -14.33 1.76
CA TRP A 455 -14.02 -13.61 2.31
C TRP A 455 -14.83 -14.57 3.17
N ALA A 456 -14.89 -14.29 4.48
CA ALA A 456 -15.51 -15.19 5.46
C ALA A 456 -14.98 -16.64 5.32
N SER A 457 -13.65 -16.79 5.22
CA SER A 457 -12.95 -18.07 5.06
C SER A 457 -13.28 -18.86 3.78
N ARG A 458 -13.81 -18.19 2.74
CA ARG A 458 -13.99 -18.78 1.41
C ARG A 458 -13.12 -18.09 0.38
N PHE A 459 -12.60 -18.88 -0.56
CA PHE A 459 -11.90 -18.34 -1.71
C PHE A 459 -12.89 -17.82 -2.77
N PRO A 460 -12.57 -16.72 -3.47
CA PRO A 460 -13.41 -16.17 -4.53
C PRO A 460 -13.33 -17.00 -5.82
N THR A 461 -12.43 -17.97 -5.94
CA THR A 461 -12.34 -18.95 -7.04
C THR A 461 -11.60 -20.19 -6.52
N ASP A 462 -11.65 -21.32 -7.23
CA ASP A 462 -10.89 -22.52 -6.87
C ASP A 462 -9.40 -22.47 -7.27
N HIS A 463 -8.98 -21.37 -7.90
CA HIS A 463 -7.58 -21.01 -8.15
C HIS A 463 -7.09 -19.87 -7.25
N PHE A 464 -5.78 -19.69 -7.15
CA PHE A 464 -5.18 -18.47 -6.65
C PHE A 464 -4.72 -17.64 -7.85
N PRO A 465 -5.22 -16.40 -8.01
CA PRO A 465 -4.77 -15.54 -9.09
C PRO A 465 -3.26 -15.31 -9.00
N VAL A 466 -2.56 -15.44 -10.12
CA VAL A 466 -1.12 -15.17 -10.21
C VAL A 466 -0.93 -13.81 -10.86
N SER A 467 -0.01 -13.00 -10.33
CA SER A 467 0.28 -11.67 -10.85
C SER A 467 1.77 -11.40 -10.94
N ALA A 468 2.15 -10.52 -11.87
CA ALA A 468 3.51 -10.06 -12.02
C ALA A 468 3.58 -8.56 -12.35
N ILE A 469 4.57 -7.87 -11.78
CA ILE A 469 4.93 -6.50 -12.17
C ILE A 469 6.05 -6.58 -13.20
N LEU A 470 5.66 -6.45 -14.46
CA LEU A 470 6.51 -6.59 -15.63
C LEU A 470 6.98 -5.24 -16.16
N HIS A 471 8.14 -5.19 -16.80
CA HIS A 471 8.67 -3.99 -17.44
C HIS A 471 9.04 -4.30 -18.88
N LEU A 472 8.50 -3.50 -19.81
CA LEU A 472 8.88 -3.56 -21.21
C LEU A 472 10.35 -3.14 -21.38
N PRO A 473 11.12 -3.78 -22.28
CA PRO A 473 12.49 -3.37 -22.58
C PRO A 473 12.53 -1.92 -23.06
N ASN A 474 13.70 -1.28 -22.88
CA ASN A 474 13.90 0.12 -23.23
C ASN A 474 13.71 0.40 -24.72
#